data_AF-A0AB36KKE7-F1
#
_entry.id   AF-A0AB36KKE7-F1
#
_cell.length_a   1.000
_cell.length_b   1.000
_cell.length_c   1.000
_cell.angle_alpha   90.00
_cell.angle_beta   90.00
_cell.angle_gamma   90.00
#
_symmetry.space_group_name_H-M   'P 1'
#
loop_
_entity.id
_entity.type
_entity.pdbx_description
1 polymer ?
#
loop_
_entity_poly.entity_id
_entity_poly.type
_entity_poly.pdbx_seq_one_letter_code
_entity_poly.pdbx_strand_id
1 'polypeptide(L)' 'MGMTDDDDTVYCDVQMSLAQGRELLQLVSALKESKAHSTLDRVFERMQDELSASIDIVENPPTRGPWGRRTT' A
#
# COMPACT_ATOMS: atom_id res chain seq x y z
N MET A 1 18.77 -12.22 -20.88
CA MET A 1 18.88 -11.09 -19.95
C MET A 1 18.57 -11.67 -18.58
N GLY A 2 19.55 -11.72 -17.67
CA GLY A 2 19.41 -12.43 -16.40
C GLY A 2 18.40 -11.75 -15.47
N MET A 3 17.47 -12.52 -14.92
CA MET A 3 16.69 -12.11 -13.75
C MET A 3 17.53 -12.47 -12.52
N THR A 4 18.03 -11.44 -11.85
CA THR A 4 18.86 -11.51 -10.65
C THR A 4 17.98 -11.42 -9.40
N ASP A 5 18.19 -12.36 -8.47
CA ASP A 5 17.84 -12.34 -7.04
C ASP A 5 16.35 -12.25 -6.61
N ASP A 6 15.50 -13.13 -7.14
CA ASP A 6 14.08 -13.26 -6.74
C ASP A 6 13.81 -14.32 -5.64
N ASP A 7 14.79 -14.75 -4.84
CA ASP A 7 14.62 -15.96 -4.00
C ASP A 7 14.07 -15.74 -2.57
N ASP A 8 14.00 -14.53 -2.02
CA ASP A 8 13.56 -14.31 -0.62
C ASP A 8 12.50 -13.20 -0.43
N THR A 9 11.72 -12.85 -1.46
CA THR A 9 10.65 -11.83 -1.32
C THR A 9 9.36 -12.45 -0.79
N VAL A 10 8.86 -11.92 0.33
CA VAL A 10 7.55 -12.31 0.90
C VAL A 10 6.46 -11.37 0.39
N TYR A 11 5.42 -11.93 -0.23
CA TYR A 11 4.22 -11.21 -0.67
C TYR A 11 3.07 -11.42 0.33
N CYS A 12 2.33 -10.35 0.64
CA CYS A 12 1.21 -10.40 1.59
C CYS A 12 0.01 -9.67 0.98
N ASP A 13 -1.11 -10.39 0.82
CA ASP A 13 -2.41 -9.81 0.44
C ASP A 13 -3.28 -9.70 1.70
N VAL A 14 -3.56 -8.47 2.13
CA VAL A 14 -4.30 -8.19 3.38
C VAL A 14 -5.53 -7.35 3.06
N GLN A 15 -6.70 -7.91 3.38
CA GLN A 15 -7.97 -7.20 3.30
C GLN A 15 -8.39 -6.68 4.67
N MET A 16 -8.94 -5.47 4.70
CA MET A 16 -9.43 -4.83 5.92
C MET A 16 -10.54 -3.82 5.61
N SER A 17 -11.27 -3.39 6.63
CA SER A 17 -12.22 -2.27 6.49
C SER A 17 -11.49 -0.92 6.31
N LEU A 18 -12.18 0.08 5.76
CA LEU A 18 -11.62 1.42 5.57
C LEU A 18 -11.11 2.04 6.90
N ALA A 19 -11.83 1.82 8.00
CA ALA A 19 -11.43 2.30 9.32
C ALA A 19 -10.11 1.66 9.78
N GLN A 20 -9.99 0.34 9.62
CA GLN A 20 -8.77 -0.40 9.95
C GLN A 20 -7.61 0.00 9.04
N GLY A 21 -7.86 0.26 7.75
CA GLY A 21 -6.85 0.76 6.82
C GLY A 21 -6.27 2.10 7.25
N ARG A 22 -7.14 3.05 7.64
CA ARG A 22 -6.69 4.36 8.15
C ARG A 22 -5.89 4.23 9.45
N GLU A 23 -6.35 3.39 10.37
CA GLU A 23 -5.63 3.12 11.63
C GLU A 23 -4.26 2.48 11.37
N LEU A 24 -4.20 1.48 10.49
CA LEU A 24 -2.95 0.82 10.12
C LEU A 24 -1.97 1.79 9.44
N LEU A 25 -2.47 2.66 8.54
CA LEU A 25 -1.64 3.68 7.89
C LEU A 25 -1.01 4.62 8.94
N GLN A 26 -1.79 5.09 9.92
CA GLN A 26 -1.27 5.92 11.01
C GLN A 26 -0.19 5.19 11.84
N LEU A 27 -0.44 3.91 12.16
CA LEU A 27 0.52 3.09 12.90
C LEU A 27 1.83 2.89 12.13
N VAL A 28 1.75 2.55 10.85
CA VAL A 28 2.95 2.35 10.00
C VAL A 28 3.73 3.65 9.84
N SER A 29 3.06 4.80 9.72
CA SER A 29 3.72 6.11 9.71
C SER A 29 4.49 6.37 11.00
N ALA A 30 3.87 6.14 12.16
CA ALA A 30 4.53 6.28 13.45
C ALA A 30 5.74 5.32 13.60
N LEU A 31 5.61 4.08 13.11
CA LEU A 31 6.71 3.11 13.11
C LEU A 31 7.88 3.57 12.23
N LYS A 32 7.61 4.10 11.02
CA LYS A 32 8.66 4.64 10.13
C LYS A 32 9.36 5.86 10.74
N GLU A 33 8.60 6.75 11.37
CA GLU A 33 9.13 7.95 12.04
C GLU A 33 9.97 7.60 13.28
N SER A 34 9.61 6.54 13.99
CA SER A 34 10.34 6.08 15.19
C SER A 34 11.79 5.69 14.92
N LYS A 35 12.12 5.31 13.67
CA LYS A 35 13.43 4.77 13.26
C LYS A 35 13.91 3.57 14.09
N ALA A 36 13.01 2.92 14.83
CA ALA A 36 13.34 1.77 15.68
C ALA A 36 13.64 0.50 14.87
N HIS A 37 13.22 0.43 13.60
CA HIS A 37 13.32 -0.76 12.76
C HIS A 37 13.91 -0.43 11.38
N SER A 38 15.19 -0.07 11.32
CA SER A 38 15.86 0.35 10.07
C SER A 38 15.83 -0.70 8.95
N THR A 39 15.79 -1.99 9.28
CA THR A 39 15.65 -3.08 8.28
C THR A 39 14.28 -3.09 7.61
N LEU A 40 13.28 -2.44 8.21
CA LEU A 40 11.91 -2.35 7.72
C LEU A 40 11.59 -0.98 7.09
N ASP A 41 12.52 -0.03 7.04
CA ASP A 41 12.25 1.32 6.54
C ASP A 41 11.62 1.34 5.13
N ARG A 42 12.11 0.46 4.24
CA ARG A 42 11.57 0.28 2.88
C ARG A 42 10.24 -0.47 2.85
N VAL A 43 10.02 -1.37 3.80
CA VAL A 43 8.74 -2.08 3.95
C VAL A 43 7.66 -1.12 4.42
N PHE A 44 7.96 -0.27 5.42
CA PHE A 44 7.02 0.75 5.90
C PHE A 44 6.70 1.79 4.83
N GLU A 45 7.67 2.17 3.99
CA GLU A 45 7.42 3.04 2.83
C GLU A 45 6.39 2.45 1.88
N ARG A 46 6.62 1.20 1.44
CA ARG A 46 5.71 0.50 0.53
C ARG A 46 4.33 0.31 1.15
N MET A 47 4.26 -0.04 2.44
CA MET A 47 3.00 -0.15 3.16
C MET A 47 2.24 1.19 3.16
N GLN A 48 2.92 2.32 3.37
CA GLN A 48 2.26 3.64 3.32
C GLN A 48 1.72 3.94 1.92
N ASP A 49 2.52 3.71 0.88
CA ASP A 49 2.11 3.96 -0.51
C ASP A 49 0.92 3.08 -0.90
N GLU A 50 0.99 1.76 -0.65
CA GLU A 50 -0.05 0.80 -1.01
C GLU A 50 -1.33 0.99 -0.19
N LEU A 51 -1.22 1.22 1.12
CA LEU A 51 -2.39 1.49 1.96
C LEU A 51 -3.04 2.81 1.57
N SER A 52 -2.27 3.89 1.35
CA SER A 52 -2.82 5.17 0.96
C SER A 52 -3.53 5.09 -0.40
N ALA A 53 -2.94 4.40 -1.37
CA ALA A 53 -3.58 4.19 -2.68
C ALA A 53 -4.85 3.35 -2.56
N SER A 54 -4.82 2.28 -1.77
CA SER A 54 -5.99 1.40 -1.58
C SER A 54 -7.14 2.11 -0.87
N ILE A 55 -6.81 2.96 0.12
CA ILE A 55 -7.78 3.83 0.80
C ILE A 55 -8.38 4.84 -0.18
N ASP A 56 -7.55 5.52 -0.98
CA ASP A 56 -8.00 6.51 -1.96
C ASP A 56 -8.95 5.89 -3.01
N ILE A 57 -8.69 4.67 -3.46
CA ILE A 57 -9.58 3.97 -4.39
C ILE A 57 -10.97 3.71 -3.77
N VAL A 58 -11.03 3.43 -2.46
CA VAL A 58 -12.31 3.19 -1.76
C VAL A 58 -13.04 4.51 -1.47
N GLU A 59 -12.30 5.54 -1.06
CA GLU A 59 -12.86 6.85 -0.69
C GLU A 59 -13.25 7.69 -1.90
N ASN A 60 -12.40 7.69 -2.93
CA ASN A 60 -12.53 8.41 -4.17
C ASN A 60 -12.54 7.40 -5.32
N PRO A 61 -13.60 6.57 -5.41
CA PRO A 61 -13.68 5.58 -6.46
C PRO A 61 -13.55 6.28 -7.80
N PRO A 62 -12.63 5.82 -8.68
CA PRO A 62 -12.46 6.44 -9.98
C PRO A 62 -13.82 6.51 -10.66
N THR A 63 -14.17 7.69 -11.18
CA THR A 63 -15.46 7.97 -11.84
C THR A 63 -15.70 7.13 -13.10
N ARG A 64 -14.78 6.22 -13.46
CA ARG A 64 -14.86 5.29 -14.57
C ARG A 64 -14.80 3.87 -14.06
N GLY A 65 -15.77 3.06 -14.49
CA GLY A 65 -15.76 1.61 -14.33
C GLY A 65 -14.50 0.96 -14.94
N PRO A 66 -14.37 -0.38 -14.81
CA PRO A 66 -13.10 -1.11 -14.77
C PRO A 66 -12.19 -1.01 -16.02
N TRP A 67 -12.61 -0.30 -17.08
CA TRP A 67 -11.88 -0.16 -18.35
C TRP A 67 -11.87 1.28 -18.92
N GLY A 68 -12.04 2.30 -18.08
CA GLY A 68 -11.53 3.64 -18.41
C GLY A 68 -11.99 4.30 -19.73
N ARG A 69 -13.21 4.06 -20.26
CA ARG A 69 -13.73 4.82 -21.42
C ARG A 69 -14.74 5.91 -21.02
N ARG A 70 -14.70 7.04 -21.75
CA ARG A 70 -15.57 8.22 -21.59
C ARG A 70 -16.61 7.99 -22.67
N THR A 71 -17.86 7.83 -22.31
CA THR A 71 -18.95 7.97 -23.26
C THR A 71 -19.36 9.44 -23.24
N THR A 72 -19.08 10.10 -24.37
CA THR A 72 -19.69 11.39 -24.74
C THR A 72 -21.20 11.27 -24.79
#